data_AF-A0A856M6N3-F1
#
_entry.id   AF-A0A856M6N3-F1
#
_cell.length_a   1.000
_cell.length_b   1.000
_cell.length_c   1.000
_cell.angle_alpha   90.00
_cell.angle_beta   90.00
_cell.angle_gamma   90.00
#
_symmetry.space_group_name_H-M   'P 1'
#
loop_
_entity.id
_entity.type
_entity.pdbx_description
1 polymer ?
#
loop_
_entity_poly.entity_id
_entity_poly.type
_entity_poly.pdbx_seq_one_letter_code
_entity_poly.pdbx_strand_id
1 'polypeptide(L)'
;MSFDFWRENNFRLEPWGSDYQPPIDIEELSESKSEVDPTVEETDWSKFCKRRPQIDLPQRLIFIDGRRRIDAALVGGSGNTINYGVFGTIAVGAVLVDRSTHTAKSENFNIRRILGFGGNQKAPLTHIPCPFGSGAELVYEPAEPYVENNPDIRKNLVQNAMLKAEATLAKQNYTMQADTLVIRDGRLPYNSPNFTVGYVKTMHKNYLSEKHAALLWELKPTERSPIFLIKEQNRPHWSWYLKSGNSQTNSQSLGYHDLHGIVRLELSNEIPLDTAQKIADQTTYLIPEYASHPYKDPRAPQNLTPVGALERELGRRMGDANLIKRRVQHFLASLGVTL
;
A
#
# COMPACT_ATOMS: atom_id res chain seq x y z
N MET A 1 30.54 -14.29 8.90
CA MET A 1 29.40 -13.48 9.38
C MET A 1 29.77 -12.96 10.76
N SER A 2 29.75 -11.65 10.98
CA SER A 2 30.22 -11.05 12.24
C SER A 2 29.22 -11.37 13.36
N PHE A 3 29.44 -12.48 14.07
CA PHE A 3 28.83 -12.73 15.37
C PHE A 3 29.15 -11.58 16.34
N ASP A 4 30.27 -10.89 16.12
CA ASP A 4 30.72 -9.73 16.86
C ASP A 4 29.68 -8.61 16.84
N PHE A 5 29.09 -8.27 15.70
CA PHE A 5 28.04 -7.25 15.60
C PHE A 5 26.91 -7.46 16.60
N TRP A 6 26.38 -8.68 16.68
CA TRP A 6 25.23 -9.01 17.52
C TRP A 6 25.57 -9.04 19.01
N ARG A 7 26.83 -9.38 19.35
CA ARG A 7 27.33 -9.42 20.71
C ARG A 7 27.70 -8.02 21.20
N GLU A 8 28.45 -7.26 20.40
CA GLU A 8 28.87 -5.88 20.68
C GLU A 8 27.68 -4.95 20.94
N ASN A 9 26.61 -5.09 20.15
CA ASN A 9 25.42 -4.24 20.26
C ASN A 9 24.32 -4.87 21.13
N ASN A 10 24.55 -6.05 21.69
CA ASN A 10 23.61 -6.80 22.53
C ASN A 10 22.17 -6.86 21.97
N PHE A 11 22.02 -7.03 20.66
CA PHE A 11 20.68 -7.10 20.05
C PHE A 11 20.00 -8.42 20.41
N ARG A 12 18.81 -8.32 20.98
CA ARG A 12 17.94 -9.44 21.39
C ARG A 12 16.51 -9.18 20.94
N LEU A 13 15.69 -10.23 21.04
CA LEU A 13 14.26 -10.09 20.82
C LEU A 13 13.66 -9.18 21.88
N GLU A 14 12.74 -8.34 21.46
CA GLU A 14 11.83 -7.70 22.39
C GLU A 14 10.75 -8.72 22.83
N PRO A 15 10.68 -9.08 24.13
CA PRO A 15 9.78 -10.13 24.61
C PRO A 15 8.32 -9.67 24.66
N TRP A 16 8.09 -8.37 24.84
CA TRP A 16 6.79 -7.74 24.74
C TRP A 16 6.48 -7.58 23.24
N GLY A 17 5.64 -8.47 22.71
CA GLY A 17 5.29 -8.46 21.30
C GLY A 17 4.75 -7.09 20.87
N SER A 18 4.93 -6.77 19.58
CA SER A 18 4.30 -5.64 18.89
C SER A 18 2.76 -5.66 18.88
N ASP A 19 2.15 -6.59 19.63
CA ASP A 19 0.71 -6.89 19.70
C ASP A 19 -0.06 -5.89 20.57
N TYR A 20 0.62 -4.95 21.23
CA TYR A 20 -0.01 -3.71 21.69
C TYR A 20 -0.22 -2.75 20.51
N GLN A 21 -1.11 -3.14 19.60
CA GLN A 21 -1.89 -2.16 18.85
C GLN A 21 -3.26 -2.08 19.51
N PRO A 22 -3.66 -0.92 20.07
CA PRO A 22 -5.05 -0.75 20.45
C PRO A 22 -5.93 -1.05 19.21
N PRO A 23 -7.02 -1.84 19.34
CA PRO A 23 -7.83 -2.28 18.19
C PRO A 23 -8.57 -1.15 17.47
N ILE A 24 -8.44 0.09 17.92
CA ILE A 24 -9.23 1.22 17.47
C ILE A 24 -8.35 2.47 17.60
N ASP A 25 -7.74 2.90 16.50
CA ASP A 25 -7.32 4.29 16.34
C ASP A 25 -8.60 5.08 16.04
N ILE A 26 -9.19 5.72 17.06
CA ILE A 26 -10.08 6.86 16.83
C ILE A 26 -9.15 8.02 16.49
N GLU A 27 -8.57 7.99 15.30
CA GLU A 27 -7.94 9.17 14.74
C GLU A 27 -9.08 10.08 14.25
N GLU A 28 -9.34 11.14 15.02
CA GLU A 28 -10.11 12.30 14.55
C GLU A 28 -9.66 12.67 13.13
N LEU A 29 -10.64 12.98 12.27
CA LEU A 29 -10.37 13.50 10.92
C LEU A 29 -9.46 14.72 11.05
N SER A 30 -8.17 14.54 10.77
CA SER A 30 -7.23 15.66 10.80
C SER A 30 -7.46 16.55 9.59
N GLU A 31 -7.64 17.85 9.83
CA GLU A 31 -7.68 18.83 8.75
C GLU A 31 -6.38 18.74 7.95
N SER A 32 -6.51 18.61 6.64
CA SER A 32 -5.34 18.63 5.76
C SER A 32 -4.78 20.05 5.71
N LYS A 33 -3.50 20.22 6.09
CA LYS A 33 -2.76 21.47 5.87
C LYS A 33 -2.42 21.74 4.38
N SER A 34 -2.76 20.81 3.49
CA SER A 34 -2.48 20.94 2.05
C SER A 34 -3.47 21.90 1.40
N GLU A 35 -2.97 22.83 0.58
CA GLU A 35 -3.80 23.68 -0.26
C GLU A 35 -4.49 22.83 -1.34
N VAL A 36 -5.80 23.03 -1.52
CA VAL A 36 -6.62 22.28 -2.49
C VAL A 36 -7.32 23.28 -3.42
N ASP A 37 -7.25 23.02 -4.73
CA ASP A 37 -8.03 23.73 -5.74
C ASP A 37 -9.13 22.80 -6.31
N PRO A 38 -10.39 22.96 -5.86
CA PRO A 38 -11.51 22.14 -6.31
C PRO A 38 -12.11 22.56 -7.65
N THR A 39 -11.60 23.62 -8.27
CA THR A 39 -12.24 24.30 -9.41
C THR A 39 -11.62 23.96 -10.77
N VAL A 40 -10.62 23.09 -10.80
CA VAL A 40 -9.80 22.82 -12.00
C VAL A 40 -10.59 22.15 -13.14
N GLU A 41 -11.47 21.17 -12.85
CA GLU A 41 -12.33 20.56 -13.86
C GLU A 41 -13.68 21.27 -13.98
N GLU A 42 -14.30 21.58 -12.84
CA GLU A 42 -15.60 22.25 -12.79
C GLU A 42 -15.65 23.18 -11.57
N THR A 43 -15.97 24.44 -11.83
CA THR A 43 -16.10 25.49 -10.81
C THR A 43 -17.33 25.29 -9.93
N ASP A 44 -18.42 24.76 -10.49
CA ASP A 44 -19.68 24.52 -9.80
C ASP A 44 -20.06 23.04 -9.87
N TRP A 45 -19.70 22.31 -8.82
CA TRP A 45 -19.91 20.86 -8.73
C TRP A 45 -21.39 20.45 -8.86
N SER A 46 -22.34 21.35 -8.58
CA SER A 46 -23.78 21.06 -8.76
C SER A 46 -24.18 20.88 -10.23
N LYS A 47 -23.40 21.45 -11.15
CA LYS A 47 -23.61 21.35 -12.60
C LYS A 47 -22.81 20.21 -13.23
N PHE A 48 -21.99 19.52 -12.45
CA PHE A 48 -21.15 18.45 -12.96
C PHE A 48 -22.00 17.30 -13.50
N CYS A 49 -21.98 17.12 -14.82
CA CYS A 49 -22.67 16.02 -15.47
C CYS A 49 -21.85 14.75 -15.26
N LYS A 50 -22.42 13.80 -14.52
CA LYS A 50 -21.80 12.51 -14.21
C LYS A 50 -21.83 11.64 -15.47
N ARG A 51 -20.76 11.70 -16.27
CA ARG A 51 -20.69 11.05 -17.59
C ARG A 51 -20.51 9.54 -17.45
N ARG A 52 -21.17 8.78 -18.32
CA ARG A 52 -20.75 7.40 -18.61
C ARG A 52 -19.59 7.46 -19.60
N PRO A 53 -18.54 6.65 -19.42
CA PRO A 53 -17.43 6.62 -20.36
C PRO A 53 -17.94 6.01 -21.66
N GLN A 54 -18.29 6.86 -22.61
CA GLN A 54 -18.04 6.52 -23.99
C GLN A 54 -16.56 6.81 -24.22
N ILE A 55 -15.92 6.01 -25.08
CA ILE A 55 -14.58 6.22 -25.62
C ILE A 55 -13.52 5.38 -24.89
N ASP A 56 -13.03 4.40 -25.65
CA ASP A 56 -11.77 3.65 -25.53
C ASP A 56 -11.27 3.37 -24.11
N LEU A 57 -11.58 2.18 -23.60
CA LEU A 57 -11.08 1.71 -22.31
C LEU A 57 -9.75 0.98 -22.52
N PRO A 58 -8.76 1.17 -21.63
CA PRO A 58 -7.49 0.46 -21.74
C PRO A 58 -7.71 -1.04 -21.78
N GLN A 59 -7.07 -1.73 -22.73
CA GLN A 59 -7.15 -3.20 -22.82
C GLN A 59 -6.37 -3.87 -21.69
N ARG A 60 -5.41 -3.15 -21.08
CA ARG A 60 -4.54 -3.72 -20.05
C ARG A 60 -4.63 -2.95 -18.75
N LEU A 61 -4.83 -3.69 -17.66
CA LEU A 61 -4.77 -3.16 -16.30
C LEU A 61 -3.69 -3.88 -15.52
N ILE A 62 -2.98 -3.13 -14.68
CA ILE A 62 -1.98 -3.68 -13.77
C ILE A 62 -2.33 -3.24 -12.37
N PHE A 63 -2.68 -4.19 -11.50
CA PHE A 63 -2.90 -3.94 -10.09
C PHE A 63 -1.62 -4.21 -9.32
N ILE A 64 -1.06 -3.21 -8.67
CA ILE A 64 0.15 -3.33 -7.84
C ILE A 64 -0.22 -3.20 -6.37
N ASP A 65 0.26 -4.15 -5.57
CA ASP A 65 0.08 -4.13 -4.13
C ASP A 65 1.24 -4.83 -3.41
N GLY A 66 1.37 -4.54 -2.12
CA GLY A 66 2.43 -5.02 -1.25
C GLY A 66 1.91 -5.45 0.12
N ARG A 67 2.48 -6.55 0.61
CA ARG A 67 2.31 -7.02 1.99
C ARG A 67 3.61 -6.93 2.75
N ARG A 68 3.48 -6.68 4.04
CA ARG A 68 4.59 -6.65 4.97
C ARG A 68 4.25 -7.36 6.27
N ARG A 69 5.28 -7.87 6.92
CA ARG A 69 5.21 -8.51 8.24
C ARG A 69 6.47 -8.22 9.02
N ILE A 70 6.31 -7.89 10.31
CA ILE A 70 7.41 -7.94 11.27
C ILE A 70 7.59 -9.39 11.69
N ASP A 71 8.74 -9.96 11.39
CA ASP A 71 9.07 -11.33 11.79
C ASP A 71 9.57 -11.36 13.24
N ALA A 72 10.36 -10.36 13.64
CA ALA A 72 10.79 -10.15 15.02
C ALA A 72 11.19 -8.69 15.27
N ALA A 73 10.75 -8.14 16.41
CA ALA A 73 11.24 -6.87 16.93
C ALA A 73 12.53 -7.08 17.72
N LEU A 74 13.51 -6.20 17.51
CA LEU A 74 14.80 -6.22 18.19
C LEU A 74 14.94 -5.00 19.09
N VAL A 75 15.66 -5.22 20.19
CA VAL A 75 16.18 -4.18 21.07
C VAL A 75 17.61 -4.57 21.44
N GLY A 76 18.51 -3.60 21.41
CA GLY A 76 19.91 -3.74 21.81
C GLY A 76 20.43 -2.43 22.38
N GLY A 77 21.72 -2.35 22.65
CA GLY A 77 22.32 -1.17 23.24
C GLY A 77 23.52 -1.49 24.13
N SER A 78 24.21 -0.42 24.54
CA SER A 78 25.35 -0.50 25.46
C SER A 78 25.34 0.70 26.42
N GLY A 79 25.45 0.42 27.73
CA GLY A 79 25.34 1.46 28.75
C GLY A 79 23.97 2.17 28.71
N ASN A 80 23.98 3.48 28.42
CA ASN A 80 22.78 4.32 28.36
C ASN A 80 22.16 4.43 26.96
N THR A 81 22.70 3.73 25.96
CA THR A 81 22.11 3.73 24.61
C THR A 81 21.18 2.53 24.46
N ILE A 82 20.00 2.78 23.89
CA ILE A 82 19.05 1.75 23.47
C ILE A 82 18.89 1.91 21.97
N ASN A 83 18.99 0.83 21.21
CA ASN A 83 18.80 0.80 19.77
C ASN A 83 17.68 -0.17 19.42
N TYR A 84 16.77 0.30 18.56
CA TYR A 84 15.67 -0.50 18.06
C TYR A 84 16.03 -1.09 16.69
N GLY A 85 15.57 -2.32 16.44
CA GLY A 85 15.74 -2.97 15.14
C GLY A 85 14.60 -3.91 14.80
N VAL A 86 14.62 -4.43 13.58
CA VAL A 86 13.54 -5.29 13.07
C VAL A 86 14.06 -6.30 12.05
N PHE A 87 13.64 -7.55 12.22
CA PHE A 87 13.57 -8.52 11.14
C PHE A 87 12.18 -8.41 10.51
N GLY A 88 12.11 -8.14 9.21
CA GLY A 88 10.85 -8.01 8.48
C GLY A 88 10.84 -8.80 7.18
N THR A 89 9.67 -9.27 6.78
CA THR A 89 9.41 -9.81 5.45
C THR A 89 8.53 -8.82 4.69
N ILE A 90 8.93 -8.49 3.46
CA ILE A 90 8.11 -7.74 2.50
C ILE A 90 7.84 -8.61 1.27
N ALA A 91 6.67 -8.45 0.68
CA ALA A 91 6.29 -9.12 -0.55
C ALA A 91 5.49 -8.15 -1.41
N VAL A 92 5.94 -7.92 -2.63
CA VAL A 92 5.28 -7.04 -3.61
C VAL A 92 5.01 -7.86 -4.86
N GLY A 93 3.91 -7.59 -5.55
CA GLY A 93 3.63 -8.21 -6.84
C GLY A 93 2.64 -7.40 -7.65
N ALA A 94 2.28 -7.95 -8.80
CA ALA A 94 1.27 -7.36 -9.66
C ALA A 94 0.24 -8.41 -10.12
N VAL A 95 -0.97 -7.95 -10.45
CA VAL A 95 -1.91 -8.70 -11.27
C VAL A 95 -2.04 -8.00 -12.60
N LEU A 96 -1.66 -8.69 -13.68
CA LEU A 96 -1.95 -8.25 -15.03
C LEU A 96 -3.33 -8.75 -15.41
N VAL A 97 -4.18 -7.82 -15.84
CA VAL A 97 -5.47 -8.12 -16.48
C VAL A 97 -5.38 -7.71 -17.93
N ASP A 98 -5.62 -8.68 -18.81
CA ASP A 98 -5.79 -8.48 -20.24
C ASP A 98 -7.27 -8.63 -20.58
N ARG A 99 -7.90 -7.51 -20.93
CA ARG A 99 -9.33 -7.43 -21.24
C ARG A 99 -9.65 -7.95 -22.64
N SER A 100 -8.67 -8.04 -23.53
CA SER A 100 -8.85 -8.62 -24.87
C SER A 100 -8.98 -10.14 -24.83
N THR A 101 -8.29 -10.78 -23.89
CA THR A 101 -8.33 -12.24 -23.68
C THR A 101 -9.17 -12.65 -22.47
N HIS A 102 -9.72 -11.70 -21.72
CA HIS A 102 -10.43 -11.91 -20.46
C HIS A 102 -9.63 -12.73 -19.43
N THR A 103 -8.32 -12.48 -19.34
CA THR A 103 -7.43 -13.19 -18.41
C THR A 103 -6.89 -12.28 -17.33
N ALA A 104 -6.67 -12.84 -16.13
CA ALA A 104 -5.99 -12.18 -15.02
C ALA A 104 -4.91 -13.12 -14.45
N LYS A 105 -3.68 -12.62 -14.27
CA LYS A 105 -2.55 -13.41 -13.78
C LYS A 105 -1.75 -12.63 -12.74
N SER A 106 -1.50 -13.25 -11.60
CA SER A 106 -0.56 -12.73 -10.60
C SER A 106 0.88 -13.08 -11.00
N GLU A 107 1.73 -12.06 -11.13
CA GLU A 107 3.10 -12.21 -11.57
C GLU A 107 4.02 -11.12 -10.98
N ASN A 108 5.29 -11.12 -11.38
CA ASN A 108 6.32 -10.15 -10.95
C ASN A 108 6.48 -10.04 -9.43
N PHE A 109 6.48 -11.20 -8.76
CA PHE A 109 6.63 -11.29 -7.32
C PHE A 109 8.05 -10.95 -6.86
N ASN A 110 8.16 -10.04 -5.90
CA ASN A 110 9.39 -9.69 -5.21
C ASN A 110 9.22 -9.91 -3.70
N ILE A 111 9.80 -11.00 -3.18
CA ILE A 111 9.76 -11.33 -1.76
C ILE A 111 11.15 -11.14 -1.19
N ARG A 112 11.26 -10.25 -0.22
CA ARG A 112 12.52 -9.91 0.44
C ARG A 112 12.37 -9.96 1.94
N ARG A 113 13.47 -10.28 2.59
CA ARG A 113 13.61 -10.25 4.03
C ARG A 113 14.63 -9.18 4.36
N ILE A 114 14.27 -8.29 5.27
CA ILE A 114 15.08 -7.14 5.61
C ILE A 114 15.45 -7.13 7.09
N LEU A 115 16.66 -6.69 7.38
CA LEU A 115 17.12 -6.36 8.71
C LEU A 115 17.45 -4.87 8.73
N GLY A 116 16.85 -4.13 9.67
CA GLY A 116 17.11 -2.70 9.80
C GLY A 116 17.15 -2.26 11.25
N PHE A 117 17.80 -1.12 11.48
CA PHE A 117 17.99 -0.53 12.79
C PHE A 117 17.79 1.00 12.76
N GLY A 118 17.41 1.55 13.90
CA GLY A 118 17.40 3.00 14.14
C GLY A 118 18.76 3.53 14.59
N GLY A 119 18.89 4.86 14.63
CA GLY A 119 20.11 5.53 15.10
C GLY A 119 21.30 5.40 14.16
N ASN A 120 21.07 5.38 12.85
CA ASN A 120 22.09 5.20 11.80
C ASN A 120 22.91 3.90 11.89
N GLN A 121 22.43 2.92 12.67
CA GLN A 121 23.09 1.64 12.80
C GLN A 121 22.97 0.84 11.49
N LYS A 122 24.12 0.45 10.92
CA LYS A 122 24.15 -0.38 9.72
C LYS A 122 23.82 -1.83 10.07
N ALA A 123 22.86 -2.41 9.35
CA ALA A 123 22.54 -3.81 9.48
C ALA A 123 23.55 -4.71 8.74
N PRO A 124 23.91 -5.88 9.29
CA PRO A 124 24.67 -6.89 8.54
C PRO A 124 23.74 -7.72 7.66
N LEU A 125 24.27 -8.22 6.53
CA LEU A 125 23.64 -9.33 5.81
C LEU A 125 23.62 -10.56 6.73
N THR A 126 22.42 -11.07 7.01
CA THR A 126 22.22 -12.11 8.02
C THR A 126 21.60 -13.36 7.40
N HIS A 127 22.32 -14.48 7.47
CA HIS A 127 21.81 -15.79 7.08
C HIS A 127 21.41 -16.57 8.33
N ILE A 128 20.18 -17.09 8.32
CA ILE A 128 19.65 -17.92 9.39
C ILE A 128 19.43 -19.33 8.84
N PRO A 129 20.25 -20.32 9.23
CA PRO A 129 20.14 -21.68 8.71
C PRO A 129 18.84 -22.36 9.16
N CYS A 130 18.44 -23.43 8.48
CA CYS A 130 17.35 -24.28 8.95
C CYS A 130 17.89 -25.20 10.05
N PRO A 131 17.22 -25.30 11.23
CA PRO A 131 17.67 -26.19 12.30
C PRO A 131 17.73 -27.68 11.90
N PHE A 132 16.96 -28.10 10.88
CA PHE A 132 16.75 -29.51 10.53
C PHE A 132 17.28 -29.90 9.14
N GLY A 133 18.33 -29.25 8.65
CA GLY A 133 19.13 -29.77 7.52
C GLY A 133 18.46 -29.73 6.14
N SER A 134 17.35 -29.03 5.95
CA SER A 134 16.69 -28.89 4.63
C SER A 134 17.49 -28.05 3.61
N GLY A 135 18.65 -27.52 4.00
CA GLY A 135 19.45 -26.57 3.20
C GLY A 135 18.80 -25.20 3.00
N ALA A 136 17.55 -25.00 3.45
CA ALA A 136 16.83 -23.76 3.26
C ALA A 136 17.24 -22.67 4.28
N GLU A 137 17.79 -21.56 3.81
CA GLU A 137 18.17 -20.43 4.66
C GLU A 137 17.14 -19.30 4.63
N LEU A 138 17.04 -18.54 5.72
CA LEU A 138 16.43 -17.21 5.68
C LEU A 138 17.56 -16.20 5.52
N VAL A 139 17.55 -15.46 4.42
CA VAL A 139 18.53 -14.39 4.16
C VAL A 139 17.85 -13.05 4.41
N TYR A 140 18.31 -12.31 5.40
CA TYR A 140 17.86 -10.96 5.72
C TYR A 140 18.89 -9.95 5.22
N GLU A 141 18.48 -9.17 4.21
CA GLU A 141 19.27 -8.12 3.58
C GLU A 141 19.26 -6.84 4.42
N PRO A 142 20.35 -6.07 4.43
CA PRO A 142 20.37 -4.80 5.15
C PRO A 142 19.41 -3.78 4.54
N ALA A 143 18.53 -3.24 5.37
CA ALA A 143 17.75 -2.05 5.04
C ALA A 143 18.62 -0.78 5.19
N GLU A 144 18.20 0.30 4.53
CA GLU A 144 18.85 1.59 4.69
C GLU A 144 18.75 2.08 6.15
N PRO A 145 19.82 2.62 6.74
CA PRO A 145 19.81 3.09 8.11
C PRO A 145 18.78 4.20 8.33
N TYR A 146 18.07 4.15 9.46
CA TYR A 146 17.12 5.17 9.85
C TYR A 146 17.77 6.11 10.89
N VAL A 147 17.62 7.42 10.73
CA VAL A 147 18.25 8.41 11.64
C VAL A 147 17.62 8.36 13.03
N GLU A 148 16.29 8.34 13.10
CA GLU A 148 15.56 8.25 14.36
C GLU A 148 15.75 6.89 15.02
N ASN A 149 15.55 6.86 16.33
CA ASN A 149 15.74 5.66 17.14
C ASN A 149 14.66 5.58 18.23
N ASN A 150 13.44 5.27 17.81
CA ASN A 150 12.27 5.04 18.65
C ASN A 150 11.64 3.68 18.28
N PRO A 151 10.71 3.13 19.08
CA PRO A 151 10.08 1.84 18.76
C PRO A 151 9.36 1.78 17.41
N ASP A 152 8.83 2.91 16.92
CA ASP A 152 8.06 3.00 15.67
C ASP A 152 8.91 2.83 14.41
N ILE A 153 10.23 3.02 14.51
CA ILE A 153 11.17 2.79 13.39
C ILE A 153 11.01 1.39 12.79
N ARG A 154 10.59 0.40 13.58
CA ARG A 154 10.40 -0.98 13.11
C ARG A 154 9.31 -1.06 12.05
N LYS A 155 8.17 -0.39 12.28
CA LYS A 155 7.08 -0.30 11.31
C LYS A 155 7.51 0.51 10.09
N ASN A 156 8.19 1.64 10.32
CA ASN A 156 8.64 2.54 9.26
C ASN A 156 9.66 1.90 8.33
N LEU A 157 10.66 1.17 8.86
CA LEU A 157 11.66 0.46 8.07
C LEU A 157 11.03 -0.55 7.11
N VAL A 158 10.13 -1.40 7.64
CA VAL A 158 9.45 -2.41 6.83
C VAL A 158 8.49 -1.76 5.82
N GLN A 159 7.76 -0.72 6.23
CA GLN A 159 6.87 0.03 5.34
C GLN A 159 7.64 0.69 4.19
N ASN A 160 8.73 1.40 4.49
CA ASN A 160 9.53 2.11 3.48
C ASN A 160 10.17 1.14 2.49
N ALA A 161 10.67 -0.01 2.97
CA ALA A 161 11.23 -1.03 2.11
C ALA A 161 10.18 -1.62 1.14
N MET A 162 8.95 -1.85 1.63
CA MET A 162 7.82 -2.30 0.81
C MET A 162 7.43 -1.25 -0.23
N LEU A 163 7.26 0.02 0.20
CA LEU A 163 6.91 1.13 -0.70
C LEU A 163 7.96 1.35 -1.80
N LYS A 164 9.25 1.17 -1.48
CA LYS A 164 10.36 1.22 -2.44
C LYS A 164 10.30 0.07 -3.44
N ALA A 165 9.98 -1.14 -2.98
CA ALA A 165 9.80 -2.30 -3.84
C ALA A 165 8.60 -2.13 -4.80
N GLU A 166 7.47 -1.62 -4.32
CA GLU A 166 6.31 -1.25 -5.16
C GLU A 166 6.65 -0.16 -6.18
N ALA A 167 7.36 0.89 -5.78
CA ALA A 167 7.79 1.95 -6.71
C ALA A 167 8.76 1.41 -7.77
N THR A 168 9.61 0.44 -7.42
CA THR A 168 10.49 -0.23 -8.37
C THR A 168 9.69 -1.06 -9.36
N LEU A 169 8.69 -1.82 -8.88
CA LEU A 169 7.82 -2.63 -9.71
C LEU A 169 7.00 -1.77 -10.68
N ALA A 170 6.47 -0.64 -10.21
CA ALA A 170 5.71 0.30 -11.03
C ALA A 170 6.54 0.88 -12.18
N LYS A 171 7.86 0.97 -12.08
CA LYS A 171 8.75 1.54 -13.11
C LYS A 171 9.24 0.53 -14.15
N GLN A 172 8.82 -0.73 -14.08
CA GLN A 172 9.28 -1.76 -15.01
C GLN A 172 8.65 -1.61 -16.40
N ASN A 173 9.33 -2.04 -17.47
CA ASN A 173 8.89 -1.81 -18.85
C ASN A 173 7.46 -2.30 -19.16
N TYR A 174 6.98 -3.36 -18.50
CA TYR A 174 5.65 -3.90 -18.74
C TYR A 174 4.52 -2.95 -18.28
N THR A 175 4.80 -2.02 -17.36
CA THR A 175 3.85 -0.99 -16.92
C THR A 175 3.79 0.21 -17.87
N MET A 176 4.78 0.34 -18.75
CA MET A 176 4.92 1.43 -19.72
C MET A 176 4.42 1.06 -21.11
N GLN A 177 3.81 -0.13 -21.25
CA GLN A 177 3.27 -0.58 -22.53
C GLN A 177 2.06 0.29 -22.92
N ALA A 178 1.88 0.50 -24.22
CA ALA A 178 0.74 1.25 -24.72
C ALA A 178 -0.57 0.63 -24.20
N ASP A 179 -1.59 1.47 -24.05
CA ASP A 179 -2.93 1.03 -23.68
C ASP A 179 -3.02 0.30 -22.32
N THR A 180 -2.15 0.70 -21.40
CA THR A 180 -2.04 0.15 -20.04
C THR A 180 -2.37 1.19 -18.99
N LEU A 181 -3.25 0.86 -18.06
CA LEU A 181 -3.52 1.66 -16.86
C LEU A 181 -3.04 0.90 -15.61
N VAL A 182 -2.18 1.52 -14.82
CA VAL A 182 -1.68 0.95 -13.57
C VAL A 182 -2.53 1.46 -12.41
N ILE A 183 -3.01 0.57 -11.56
CA ILE A 183 -3.75 0.87 -10.34
C ILE A 183 -2.93 0.37 -9.16
N ARG A 184 -2.51 1.29 -8.29
CA ARG A 184 -1.72 0.97 -7.10
C ARG A 184 -2.56 1.20 -5.85
N ASP A 185 -2.57 0.23 -4.94
CA ASP A 185 -3.25 0.45 -3.66
C ASP A 185 -2.52 1.49 -2.81
N GLY A 186 -3.27 2.42 -2.23
CA GLY A 186 -2.75 3.56 -1.47
C GLY A 186 -2.45 4.81 -2.31
N ARG A 187 -1.78 5.76 -1.66
CA ARG A 187 -1.47 7.07 -2.26
C ARG A 187 -0.47 6.95 -3.40
N LEU A 188 -0.59 7.83 -4.39
CA LEU A 188 0.37 7.91 -5.48
C LEU A 188 1.76 8.35 -4.95
N PRO A 189 2.88 7.68 -5.26
CA PRO A 189 4.22 8.22 -4.96
C PRO A 189 4.62 9.41 -5.84
N TYR A 190 5.58 10.22 -5.37
CA TYR A 190 6.08 11.41 -6.09
C TYR A 190 6.55 11.16 -7.54
N ASN A 191 7.27 10.06 -7.78
CA ASN A 191 7.86 9.74 -9.08
C ASN A 191 7.19 8.52 -9.72
N SER A 192 5.86 8.58 -9.82
CA SER A 192 5.08 7.51 -10.43
C SER A 192 5.12 7.59 -11.96
N PRO A 193 5.13 6.45 -12.67
CA PRO A 193 4.96 6.42 -14.12
C PRO A 193 3.74 7.19 -14.61
N ASN A 194 3.78 7.61 -15.87
CA ASN A 194 2.61 8.09 -16.58
C ASN A 194 1.51 7.01 -16.56
N PHE A 195 0.26 7.42 -16.37
CA PHE A 195 -0.91 6.53 -16.29
C PHE A 195 -0.92 5.54 -15.11
N THR A 196 -0.33 5.94 -13.98
CA THR A 196 -0.51 5.26 -12.69
C THR A 196 -1.52 6.00 -11.82
N VAL A 197 -2.56 5.30 -11.40
CA VAL A 197 -3.59 5.80 -10.49
C VAL A 197 -3.35 5.22 -9.09
N GLY A 198 -3.17 6.10 -8.11
CA GLY A 198 -3.22 5.74 -6.69
C GLY A 198 -4.66 5.51 -6.26
N TYR A 199 -4.93 4.42 -5.55
CA TYR A 199 -6.25 3.99 -5.13
C TYR A 199 -6.36 4.06 -3.60
N VAL A 200 -6.97 5.14 -3.10
CA VAL A 200 -7.06 5.43 -1.66
C VAL A 200 -8.44 5.07 -1.14
N LYS A 201 -8.51 3.99 -0.34
CA LYS A 201 -9.75 3.44 0.22
C LYS A 201 -10.30 4.24 1.41
N THR A 202 -9.45 5.03 2.08
CA THR A 202 -9.80 5.69 3.33
C THR A 202 -9.82 7.21 3.22
N MET A 203 -10.81 7.83 3.86
CA MET A 203 -11.00 9.28 3.90
C MET A 203 -10.55 9.87 5.25
N HIS A 204 -9.28 9.67 5.62
CA HIS A 204 -8.75 10.16 6.91
C HIS A 204 -8.50 11.68 6.97
N LYS A 205 -8.53 12.35 5.82
CA LYS A 205 -8.25 13.78 5.68
C LYS A 205 -9.39 14.45 4.92
N ASN A 206 -9.90 15.54 5.47
CA ASN A 206 -10.83 16.41 4.78
C ASN A 206 -10.06 17.35 3.85
N TYR A 207 -10.11 17.07 2.55
CA TYR A 207 -9.52 17.91 1.50
C TYR A 207 -10.51 18.91 0.90
N LEU A 208 -11.81 18.67 1.09
CA LEU A 208 -12.89 19.43 0.48
C LEU A 208 -13.61 20.26 1.55
N SER A 209 -14.03 21.47 1.20
CA SER A 209 -14.99 22.23 2.00
C SER A 209 -16.34 21.52 2.05
N GLU A 210 -17.17 21.83 3.05
CA GLU A 210 -18.49 21.20 3.24
C GLU A 210 -19.35 21.23 1.97
N LYS A 211 -19.34 22.35 1.24
CA LYS A 211 -20.06 22.51 -0.04
C LYS A 211 -19.71 21.42 -1.05
N HIS A 212 -18.43 21.09 -1.21
CA HIS A 212 -17.97 20.09 -2.17
C HIS A 212 -18.10 18.67 -1.59
N ALA A 213 -17.86 18.51 -0.29
CA ALA A 213 -18.00 17.23 0.41
C ALA A 213 -19.46 16.71 0.39
N ALA A 214 -20.46 17.60 0.37
CA ALA A 214 -21.87 17.23 0.24
C ALA A 214 -22.15 16.35 -1.00
N LEU A 215 -21.49 16.61 -2.13
CA LEU A 215 -21.65 15.81 -3.35
C LEU A 215 -21.29 14.33 -3.13
N LEU A 216 -20.34 14.03 -2.23
CA LEU A 216 -19.88 12.66 -2.00
C LEU A 216 -20.98 11.76 -1.43
N TRP A 217 -21.91 12.34 -0.67
CA TRP A 217 -23.09 11.66 -0.14
C TRP A 217 -24.12 11.34 -1.24
N GLU A 218 -24.08 12.08 -2.36
CA GLU A 218 -25.02 11.94 -3.47
C GLU A 218 -24.46 11.10 -4.64
N LEU A 219 -23.20 10.68 -4.57
CA LEU A 219 -22.59 9.85 -5.60
C LEU A 219 -23.23 8.46 -5.62
N LYS A 220 -23.84 8.12 -6.76
CA LYS A 220 -24.36 6.78 -7.04
C LYS A 220 -23.24 5.87 -7.52
N PRO A 221 -23.41 4.54 -7.46
CA PRO A 221 -22.47 3.58 -8.04
C PRO A 221 -22.04 3.99 -9.45
N THR A 222 -20.76 3.82 -9.77
CA THR A 222 -20.16 4.22 -11.05
C THR A 222 -20.13 5.72 -11.32
N GLU A 223 -20.40 6.58 -10.34
CA GLU A 223 -20.25 8.03 -10.49
C GLU A 223 -18.97 8.53 -9.81
N ARG A 224 -18.43 9.63 -10.34
CA ARG A 224 -17.28 10.35 -9.76
C ARG A 224 -17.60 11.81 -9.47
N SER A 225 -16.80 12.42 -8.58
CA SER A 225 -16.73 13.87 -8.46
C SER A 225 -15.94 14.48 -9.63
N PRO A 226 -16.01 15.82 -9.81
CA PRO A 226 -14.98 16.54 -10.53
C PRO A 226 -13.58 16.27 -9.99
N ILE A 227 -12.59 16.42 -10.86
CA ILE A 227 -11.18 16.44 -10.52
C ILE A 227 -10.87 17.75 -9.78
N PHE A 228 -10.10 17.61 -8.71
CA PHE A 228 -9.51 18.70 -7.94
C PHE A 228 -8.00 18.49 -7.84
N LEU A 229 -7.27 19.57 -7.60
CA LEU A 229 -5.81 19.54 -7.40
C LEU A 229 -5.48 19.59 -5.92
N ILE A 230 -4.71 18.63 -5.43
CA ILE A 230 -4.07 18.71 -4.12
C ILE A 230 -2.65 19.24 -4.33
N LYS A 231 -2.35 20.44 -3.82
CA LYS A 231 -1.03 21.09 -3.91
C LYS A 231 -0.16 20.71 -2.72
N GLU A 232 0.22 19.43 -2.66
CA GLU A 232 1.20 18.96 -1.68
C GLU A 232 2.61 19.35 -2.15
N GLN A 233 3.44 19.95 -1.28
CA GLN A 233 4.72 20.61 -1.63
C GLN A 233 5.61 19.77 -2.56
N ASN A 234 5.71 18.47 -2.30
CA ASN A 234 6.57 17.56 -3.03
C ASN A 234 5.76 16.51 -3.81
N ARG A 235 4.47 16.73 -4.07
CA ARG A 235 3.63 15.79 -4.82
C ARG A 235 2.29 16.43 -5.21
N PRO A 236 2.27 17.45 -6.08
CA PRO A 236 1.00 17.91 -6.62
C PRO A 236 0.36 16.79 -7.47
N HIS A 237 -0.95 16.56 -7.29
CA HIS A 237 -1.66 15.49 -8.00
C HIS A 237 -3.12 15.84 -8.21
N TRP A 238 -3.64 15.42 -9.36
CA TRP A 238 -5.07 15.37 -9.62
C TRP A 238 -5.70 14.34 -8.70
N SER A 239 -6.88 14.64 -8.20
CA SER A 239 -7.67 13.75 -7.35
C SER A 239 -9.14 13.83 -7.72
N TRP A 240 -9.83 12.69 -7.63
CA TRP A 240 -11.29 12.65 -7.72
C TRP A 240 -11.83 11.55 -6.81
N TYR A 241 -13.04 11.72 -6.32
CA TYR A 241 -13.75 10.68 -5.59
C TYR A 241 -14.61 9.86 -6.55
N LEU A 242 -14.79 8.58 -6.24
CA LEU A 242 -15.59 7.65 -7.04
C LEU A 242 -16.35 6.69 -6.12
N LYS A 243 -17.59 6.38 -6.48
CA LYS A 243 -18.39 5.33 -5.81
C LYS A 243 -18.10 3.97 -6.47
N SER A 244 -17.22 3.20 -5.84
CA SER A 244 -16.62 1.97 -6.37
C SER A 244 -17.56 0.80 -6.58
N GLY A 245 -18.74 0.81 -5.96
CA GLY A 245 -19.74 -0.24 -6.13
C GLY A 245 -20.40 -0.24 -7.51
N ASN A 246 -21.22 -1.27 -7.73
CA ASN A 246 -22.19 -1.33 -8.83
C ASN A 246 -23.63 -1.32 -8.28
N SER A 247 -24.63 -1.45 -9.16
CA SER A 247 -26.05 -1.42 -8.78
C SER A 247 -26.44 -2.57 -7.83
N GLN A 248 -25.76 -3.71 -7.88
CA GLN A 248 -26.02 -4.87 -7.02
C GLN A 248 -25.42 -4.71 -5.62
N THR A 249 -24.35 -3.93 -5.50
CA THR A 249 -23.70 -3.61 -4.22
C THR A 249 -24.15 -2.25 -3.67
N ASN A 250 -25.37 -1.80 -4.00
CA ASN A 250 -25.87 -0.51 -3.55
C ASN A 250 -25.97 -0.48 -2.01
N SER A 251 -25.28 0.47 -1.39
CA SER A 251 -25.17 0.65 0.07
C SER A 251 -26.54 0.62 0.77
N GLN A 252 -27.57 1.23 0.18
CA GLN A 252 -28.91 1.28 0.77
C GLN A 252 -29.56 -0.09 0.90
N SER A 253 -29.36 -0.96 -0.09
CA SER A 253 -29.90 -2.33 -0.07
C SER A 253 -29.23 -3.23 0.98
N LEU A 254 -28.03 -2.83 1.45
CA LEU A 254 -27.23 -3.54 2.43
C LEU A 254 -27.25 -2.86 3.82
N GLY A 255 -27.99 -1.76 3.98
CA GLY A 255 -28.06 -1.00 5.22
C GLY A 255 -26.77 -0.23 5.55
N TYR A 256 -25.89 0.02 4.57
CA TYR A 256 -24.66 0.78 4.76
C TYR A 256 -24.88 2.28 4.51
N HIS A 257 -24.13 3.13 5.23
CA HIS A 257 -24.16 4.59 5.04
C HIS A 257 -23.76 5.00 3.61
N ASP A 258 -24.17 6.21 3.18
CA ASP A 258 -23.98 6.67 1.81
C ASP A 258 -22.51 6.98 1.43
N LEU A 259 -21.59 7.10 2.39
CA LEU A 259 -20.15 7.19 2.09
C LEU A 259 -19.51 5.80 1.87
N HIS A 260 -20.22 4.71 2.12
CA HIS A 260 -19.72 3.37 1.87
C HIS A 260 -19.41 3.17 0.39
N GLY A 261 -18.23 2.64 0.07
CA GLY A 261 -17.79 2.48 -1.31
C GLY A 261 -17.22 3.73 -1.95
N ILE A 262 -17.18 4.88 -1.26
CA ILE A 262 -16.40 6.03 -1.73
C ILE A 262 -14.92 5.72 -1.61
N VAL A 263 -14.18 5.96 -2.69
CA VAL A 263 -12.73 5.86 -2.77
C VAL A 263 -12.19 7.12 -3.44
N ARG A 264 -10.95 7.49 -3.13
CA ARG A 264 -10.25 8.58 -3.83
C ARG A 264 -9.22 7.99 -4.78
N LEU A 265 -9.22 8.48 -6.00
CA LEU A 265 -8.22 8.17 -7.00
C LEU A 265 -7.28 9.37 -7.17
N GLU A 266 -6.00 9.09 -7.36
CA GLU A 266 -4.94 10.09 -7.47
C GLU A 266 -4.11 9.86 -8.73
N LEU A 267 -3.82 10.91 -9.50
CA LEU A 267 -3.01 10.87 -10.72
C LEU A 267 -2.01 12.03 -10.73
N SER A 268 -0.81 11.83 -11.29
CA SER A 268 0.21 12.88 -11.38
C SER A 268 -0.37 14.14 -12.06
N ASN A 269 -0.10 15.32 -11.50
CA ASN A 269 -0.54 16.58 -12.10
C ASN A 269 0.28 16.97 -13.36
N GLU A 270 1.35 16.24 -13.65
CA GLU A 270 2.13 16.36 -14.89
C GLU A 270 1.34 15.86 -16.10
N ILE A 271 0.32 15.01 -15.88
CA ILE A 271 -0.62 14.59 -16.93
C ILE A 271 -1.55 15.76 -17.25
N PRO A 272 -1.71 16.16 -18.53
CA PRO A 272 -2.63 17.24 -18.91
C PRO A 272 -4.06 16.96 -18.43
N LEU A 273 -4.78 18.00 -17.99
CA LEU A 273 -6.11 17.87 -17.39
C LEU A 273 -7.11 17.12 -18.28
N ASP A 274 -7.13 17.37 -19.60
CA ASP A 274 -8.00 16.64 -20.55
C ASP A 274 -7.73 15.11 -20.55
N THR A 275 -6.45 14.73 -20.42
CA THR A 275 -6.07 13.32 -20.31
C THR A 275 -6.45 12.75 -18.94
N ALA A 276 -6.27 13.53 -17.87
CA ALA A 276 -6.72 13.15 -16.54
C ALA A 276 -8.24 12.94 -16.48
N GLN A 277 -9.03 13.80 -17.14
CA GLN A 277 -10.48 13.67 -17.28
C GLN A 277 -10.88 12.37 -17.98
N LYS A 278 -10.21 12.04 -19.09
CA LYS A 278 -10.42 10.76 -19.80
C LYS A 278 -10.16 9.56 -18.89
N ILE A 279 -9.05 9.57 -18.15
CA ILE A 279 -8.72 8.48 -17.21
C ILE A 279 -9.75 8.41 -16.08
N ALA A 280 -10.12 9.55 -15.49
CA ALA A 280 -11.12 9.62 -14.44
C ALA A 280 -12.46 9.06 -14.91
N ASP A 281 -12.91 9.40 -16.12
CA ASP A 281 -14.10 8.85 -16.75
C ASP A 281 -13.95 7.34 -16.99
N GLN A 282 -12.83 6.86 -17.52
CA GLN A 282 -12.58 5.41 -17.67
C GLN A 282 -12.68 4.68 -16.32
N THR A 283 -12.18 5.25 -15.22
CA THR A 283 -12.25 4.60 -13.89
C THR A 283 -13.68 4.38 -13.40
N THR A 284 -14.65 5.17 -13.86
CA THR A 284 -16.07 4.98 -13.51
C THR A 284 -16.64 3.65 -14.01
N TYR A 285 -16.05 3.08 -15.07
CA TYR A 285 -16.37 1.76 -15.57
C TYR A 285 -15.40 0.70 -15.04
N LEU A 286 -14.09 0.98 -15.05
CA LEU A 286 -13.09 -0.01 -14.70
C LEU A 286 -13.17 -0.41 -13.21
N ILE A 287 -13.27 0.53 -12.28
CA ILE A 287 -13.22 0.22 -10.85
C ILE A 287 -14.40 -0.68 -10.42
N PRO A 288 -15.66 -0.39 -10.78
CA PRO A 288 -16.79 -1.24 -10.41
C PRO A 288 -16.73 -2.67 -10.94
N GLU A 289 -16.12 -2.90 -12.11
CA GLU A 289 -15.94 -4.25 -12.68
C GLU A 289 -15.00 -5.13 -11.83
N TYR A 290 -14.02 -4.52 -11.16
CA TYR A 290 -13.06 -5.23 -10.31
C TYR A 290 -13.36 -5.09 -8.82
N ALA A 291 -14.32 -4.25 -8.42
CA ALA A 291 -14.75 -4.13 -7.04
C ALA A 291 -15.20 -5.48 -6.49
N SER A 292 -14.84 -5.74 -5.25
CA SER A 292 -15.26 -6.95 -4.54
C SER A 292 -16.74 -6.88 -4.19
N HIS A 293 -17.32 -8.04 -3.86
CA HIS A 293 -18.71 -8.15 -3.43
C HIS A 293 -18.79 -8.51 -1.94
N PRO A 294 -19.74 -7.95 -1.17
CA PRO A 294 -19.88 -8.22 0.27
C PRO A 294 -19.95 -9.69 0.70
N TYR A 295 -20.41 -10.62 -0.14
CA TYR A 295 -20.42 -12.05 0.20
C TYR A 295 -19.01 -12.69 0.18
N LYS A 296 -18.03 -12.04 -0.46
CA LYS A 296 -16.65 -12.50 -0.60
C LYS A 296 -15.66 -11.71 0.24
N ASP A 297 -15.90 -10.41 0.39
CA ASP A 297 -14.99 -9.49 1.09
C ASP A 297 -15.81 -8.54 1.98
N PRO A 298 -15.60 -8.52 3.31
CA PRO A 298 -16.27 -7.58 4.19
C PRO A 298 -15.90 -6.11 3.94
N ARG A 299 -14.80 -5.85 3.20
CA ARG A 299 -14.38 -4.50 2.78
C ARG A 299 -14.92 -4.10 1.41
N ALA A 300 -15.82 -4.90 0.83
CA ALA A 300 -16.47 -4.57 -0.43
C ALA A 300 -17.39 -3.35 -0.30
N PRO A 301 -17.52 -2.51 -1.33
CA PRO A 301 -16.89 -2.63 -2.66
C PRO A 301 -15.52 -1.93 -2.75
N GLN A 302 -15.02 -1.34 -1.67
CA GLN A 302 -13.77 -0.57 -1.67
C GLN A 302 -12.53 -1.44 -1.93
N ASN A 303 -12.58 -2.73 -1.63
CA ASN A 303 -11.51 -3.64 -2.02
C ASN A 303 -11.70 -4.12 -3.46
N LEU A 304 -10.61 -4.26 -4.21
CA LEU A 304 -10.64 -4.80 -5.57
C LEU A 304 -10.29 -6.30 -5.56
N THR A 305 -11.08 -7.11 -6.27
CA THR A 305 -10.93 -8.57 -6.35
C THR A 305 -9.52 -9.00 -6.81
N PRO A 306 -8.90 -8.38 -7.84
CA PRO A 306 -7.51 -8.68 -8.23
C PRO A 306 -6.52 -8.42 -7.10
N VAL A 307 -6.68 -7.32 -6.37
CA VAL A 307 -5.81 -6.95 -5.24
C VAL A 307 -5.96 -7.96 -4.11
N GLY A 308 -7.18 -8.30 -3.71
CA GLY A 308 -7.40 -9.32 -2.67
C GLY A 308 -6.86 -10.71 -3.04
N ALA A 309 -6.86 -11.08 -4.33
CA ALA A 309 -6.22 -12.30 -4.81
C ALA A 309 -4.69 -12.23 -4.71
N LEU A 310 -4.11 -11.09 -5.10
CA LEU A 310 -2.68 -10.82 -4.97
C LEU A 310 -2.23 -10.88 -3.51
N GLU A 311 -2.94 -10.22 -2.59
CA GLU A 311 -2.64 -10.22 -1.15
C GLU A 311 -2.58 -11.64 -0.57
N ARG A 312 -3.49 -12.53 -0.99
CA ARG A 312 -3.46 -13.94 -0.57
C ARG A 312 -2.22 -14.66 -1.08
N GLU A 313 -1.87 -14.47 -2.34
CA GLU A 313 -0.69 -15.12 -2.94
C GLU A 313 0.63 -14.55 -2.38
N LEU A 314 0.72 -13.23 -2.17
CA LEU A 314 1.84 -12.60 -1.48
C LEU A 314 1.99 -13.16 -0.06
N GLY A 315 0.89 -13.26 0.69
CA GLY A 315 0.88 -13.86 2.03
C GLY A 315 1.41 -15.30 2.03
N ARG A 316 0.99 -16.12 1.06
CA ARG A 316 1.50 -17.49 0.90
C ARG A 316 3.00 -17.52 0.65
N ARG A 317 3.52 -16.62 -0.19
CA ARG A 317 4.95 -16.53 -0.56
C ARG A 317 5.85 -15.99 0.56
N MET A 318 5.30 -15.21 1.49
CA MET A 318 6.03 -14.74 2.68
C MET A 318 6.39 -15.87 3.66
N GLY A 319 5.78 -17.05 3.50
CA GLY A 319 5.97 -18.21 4.37
C GLY A 319 5.23 -18.09 5.70
N ASP A 320 5.23 -19.18 6.47
CA ASP A 320 4.56 -19.24 7.76
C ASP A 320 5.22 -18.32 8.80
N ALA A 321 4.41 -17.45 9.41
CA ALA A 321 4.90 -16.45 10.36
C ALA A 321 5.47 -17.09 11.64
N ASN A 322 4.86 -18.17 12.13
CA ASN A 322 5.28 -18.83 13.37
C ASN A 322 6.59 -19.57 13.19
N LEU A 323 6.76 -20.28 12.07
CA LEU A 323 8.01 -20.98 11.74
C LEU A 323 9.17 -19.99 11.56
N ILE A 324 8.93 -18.88 10.85
CA ILE A 324 9.96 -17.85 10.66
C ILE A 324 10.33 -17.20 11.99
N LYS A 325 9.34 -16.78 12.80
CA LYS A 325 9.57 -16.23 14.14
C LYS A 325 10.41 -17.18 14.98
N ARG A 326 10.04 -18.47 15.08
CA ARG A 326 10.81 -19.49 15.84
C ARG A 326 12.24 -19.63 15.35
N ARG A 327 12.50 -19.59 14.03
CA ARG A 327 13.85 -19.65 13.47
C ARG A 327 14.68 -18.43 13.86
N VAL A 328 14.10 -17.22 13.78
CA VAL A 328 14.77 -15.99 14.23
C VAL A 328 15.06 -16.05 15.73
N GLN A 329 14.13 -16.56 16.52
CA GLN A 329 14.32 -16.73 17.97
C GLN A 329 15.47 -17.69 18.29
N HIS A 330 15.50 -18.87 17.65
CA HIS A 330 16.57 -19.85 17.82
C HIS A 330 17.93 -19.30 17.40
N PHE A 331 17.98 -18.56 16.28
CA PHE A 331 19.19 -17.88 15.84
C PHE A 331 19.72 -16.91 16.90
N LEU A 332 18.89 -15.99 17.38
CA LEU A 332 19.31 -15.00 18.38
C LEU A 332 19.72 -15.64 19.71
N ALA A 333 19.04 -16.72 20.13
CA ALA A 333 19.40 -17.48 21.33
C ALA A 333 20.80 -18.11 21.18
N SER A 334 21.13 -18.65 20.00
CA SER A 334 22.44 -19.24 19.74
C SER A 334 23.61 -18.24 19.83
N LEU A 335 23.35 -16.94 19.63
CA LEU A 335 24.38 -15.88 19.75
C LEU A 335 24.82 -15.66 21.20
N GLY A 336 23.94 -15.96 22.16
CA GLY A 336 24.18 -15.84 23.60
C GLY A 336 24.80 -17.09 24.24
N VAL A 337 24.91 -18.20 23.50
CA VAL A 337 25.63 -19.40 23.95
C VAL A 337 27.09 -19.25 23.53
N THR A 338 27.96 -19.01 24.50
CA THR A 338 29.41 -19.16 24.33
C THR A 338 29.70 -20.66 24.27
N LEU A 339 30.25 -21.16 23.17
CA LEU A 339 30.95 -22.45 23.15
C LEU A 339 32.34 -22.25 23.75
#